data_AF-A0A3N4JVS9-F1
#
_entry.id   AF-A0A3N4JVS9-F1
#
_cell.length_a   1.000
_cell.length_b   1.000
_cell.length_c   1.000
_cell.angle_alpha   90.00
_cell.angle_beta   90.00
_cell.angle_gamma   90.00
#
_symmetry.space_group_name_H-M   'P 1'
#
loop_
_entity.id
_entity.type
_entity.pdbx_description
1 polymer ?
#
loop_
_entity_poly.entity_id
_entity_poly.type
_entity_poly.pdbx_seq_one_letter_code
_entity_poly.pdbx_strand_id
1 'polypeptide(L)'
;MAARLNCPDIVDFLIDGGADVSTSDNLGNTPLHITSDARTAGILIDKGAGVSTLNNARQTPLHTALSRKNTAVANLLIERGGADISSQDSMGQTLLHIAVKSDLPEVARTLIQKGVDTTLPDTEGRTALHLAVKAENVEVVRTLISNGS
;
A
#
# COMPACT_ATOMS: atom_id res chain seq x y z
N MET A 1 6.95 -0.35 19.92
CA MET A 1 6.09 -1.31 20.65
C MET A 1 4.59 -1.02 20.49
N ALA A 2 4.15 0.25 20.53
CA ALA A 2 2.73 0.61 20.56
C ALA A 2 1.94 0.39 19.25
N ALA A 3 2.53 0.57 18.07
CA ALA A 3 1.83 0.34 16.80
C ALA A 3 1.43 -1.14 16.56
N ARG A 4 1.93 -2.07 17.40
CA ARG A 4 1.53 -3.48 17.40
C ARG A 4 0.35 -3.77 18.33
N LEU A 5 0.01 -2.84 19.23
CA LEU A 5 -1.14 -2.94 20.12
C LEU A 5 -2.26 -2.19 19.42
N ASN A 6 -3.20 -2.94 18.85
CA ASN A 6 -4.30 -2.47 18.03
C ASN A 6 -5.36 -1.68 18.84
N CYS A 7 -4.91 -0.64 19.56
CA CYS A 7 -5.69 0.19 20.44
C CYS A 7 -5.49 1.65 20.00
N PRO A 8 -6.39 2.18 19.15
CA PRO A 8 -6.32 3.55 18.64
C PRO A 8 -6.11 4.60 19.75
N ASP A 9 -6.76 4.40 20.90
CA ASP A 9 -6.68 5.32 22.03
C ASP A 9 -5.27 5.33 22.68
N ILE A 10 -4.57 4.19 22.69
CA ILE A 10 -3.18 4.11 23.18
C ILE A 10 -2.24 4.81 22.19
N VAL A 11 -2.48 4.63 20.89
CA VAL A 11 -1.67 5.27 19.84
C VAL A 11 -1.81 6.79 19.91
N ASP A 12 -3.04 7.30 20.00
CA ASP A 12 -3.30 8.74 20.12
C ASP A 12 -2.68 9.32 21.40
N PHE A 13 -2.88 8.66 22.54
CA PHE A 13 -2.28 9.06 23.82
C PHE A 13 -0.75 9.14 23.77
N LEU A 14 -0.10 8.17 23.12
CA LEU A 14 1.37 8.16 23.03
C LEU A 14 1.89 9.26 22.12
N ILE A 15 1.21 9.53 21.00
CA ILE A 15 1.60 10.60 20.08
C ILE A 15 1.43 11.97 20.76
N ASP A 16 0.33 12.18 21.48
CA ASP A 16 0.11 13.39 22.29
C ASP A 16 1.13 13.52 23.44
N GLY A 17 1.63 12.38 23.94
CA GLY A 17 2.76 12.32 24.88
C GLY A 17 4.13 12.58 24.26
N GLY A 18 4.22 12.91 22.97
CA GLY A 18 5.45 13.24 22.26
C GLY A 18 6.11 12.07 21.52
N ALA A 19 5.43 10.93 21.34
CA ALA A 19 5.95 9.86 20.51
C ALA A 19 6.02 10.29 19.03
N ASP A 20 7.17 10.08 18.41
CA ASP A 20 7.40 10.44 17.02
C ASP A 20 6.83 9.40 16.05
N VAL A 21 5.86 9.83 15.24
CA VAL A 21 5.16 9.03 14.22
C VAL A 21 6.05 8.59 13.06
N SER A 22 7.22 9.20 12.90
CA SER A 22 8.20 8.89 11.85
C SER A 22 9.23 7.84 12.28
N THR A 23 9.24 7.44 13.55
CA THR A 23 10.17 6.42 14.06
C THR A 23 10.06 5.12 13.26
N SER A 24 11.19 4.51 12.93
CA SER A 24 11.24 3.26 12.16
C SER A 24 11.82 2.11 12.98
N ASP A 25 11.34 0.88 12.74
CA ASP A 25 11.99 -0.33 13.23
C ASP A 25 13.28 -0.67 12.44
N ASN A 26 13.92 -1.79 12.77
CA ASN A 26 15.15 -2.24 12.09
C ASN A 26 14.96 -2.60 10.60
N LEU A 27 13.72 -2.73 10.14
CA LEU A 27 13.38 -2.97 8.74
C LEU A 27 13.01 -1.65 8.02
N GLY A 28 13.14 -0.50 8.70
CA GLY A 28 12.73 0.79 8.17
C GLY A 28 11.23 1.01 8.20
N ASN A 29 10.45 0.14 8.85
CA ASN A 29 8.99 0.31 8.90
C ASN A 29 8.62 1.35 9.95
N THR A 30 7.91 2.40 9.51
CA THR A 30 7.21 3.32 10.41
C THR A 30 5.94 2.66 11.01
N PRO A 31 5.34 3.21 12.08
CA PRO A 31 4.02 2.78 12.57
C PRO A 31 2.98 2.58 11.46
N LEU A 32 2.97 3.47 10.46
CA LEU A 32 2.02 3.40 9.35
C LEU A 32 2.26 2.20 8.41
N HIS A 33 3.50 1.69 8.31
CA HIS A 33 3.79 0.48 7.53
C HIS A 33 3.21 -0.79 8.16
N ILE A 34 3.13 -0.84 9.49
CA ILE A 34 2.83 -2.07 10.23
C ILE A 34 1.42 -2.12 10.82
N THR A 35 0.71 -0.99 10.87
CA THR A 35 -0.66 -0.93 11.39
C THR A 35 -1.59 -1.87 10.62
N SER A 36 -2.45 -2.57 11.35
CA SER A 36 -3.49 -3.44 10.78
C SER A 36 -4.87 -2.79 10.77
N ASP A 37 -5.02 -1.63 11.40
CA ASP A 37 -6.33 -1.00 11.63
C ASP A 37 -6.41 0.36 10.94
N ALA A 38 -7.51 0.57 10.23
CA ALA A 38 -7.76 1.78 9.46
C ALA A 38 -7.94 3.01 10.36
N ARG A 39 -8.52 2.85 11.57
CA ARG A 39 -8.67 3.97 12.50
C ARG A 39 -7.31 4.47 13.00
N THR A 40 -6.45 3.53 13.39
CA THR A 40 -5.06 3.80 13.79
C THR A 40 -4.27 4.40 12.63
N ALA A 41 -4.42 3.88 11.40
CA ALA A 41 -3.81 4.48 10.21
C ALA A 41 -4.28 5.93 10.00
N GLY A 42 -5.57 6.20 10.17
CA GLY A 42 -6.15 7.54 10.09
C GLY A 42 -5.52 8.50 11.10
N ILE A 43 -5.42 8.11 12.38
CA ILE A 43 -4.78 8.90 13.43
C ILE A 43 -3.32 9.19 13.08
N LEU A 44 -2.56 8.18 12.63
CA LEU A 44 -1.16 8.36 12.25
C LEU A 44 -1.01 9.37 11.11
N ILE A 45 -1.87 9.31 10.09
CA ILE A 45 -1.88 10.27 8.97
C ILE A 45 -2.23 11.67 9.45
N ASP A 46 -3.26 11.80 10.30
CA ASP A 46 -3.69 13.08 10.87
C ASP A 46 -2.60 13.74 11.73
N LYS A 47 -1.75 12.92 12.35
CA LYS A 47 -0.57 13.36 13.13
C LYS A 47 0.69 13.53 12.27
N GLY A 48 0.59 13.44 10.94
CA GLY A 48 1.67 13.75 10.01
C GLY A 48 2.60 12.58 9.66
N ALA A 49 2.18 11.33 9.85
CA ALA A 49 2.96 10.18 9.39
C ALA A 49 3.15 10.22 7.87
N GLY A 50 4.39 10.00 7.41
CA GLY A 50 4.72 9.98 5.99
C GLY A 50 4.07 8.80 5.26
N VAL A 51 3.03 9.09 4.46
CA VAL A 51 2.26 8.10 3.68
C VAL A 51 3.04 7.45 2.53
N SER A 52 4.15 8.08 2.11
CA SER A 52 5.02 7.63 1.02
C SER A 52 6.44 7.34 1.51
N THR A 53 6.65 7.29 2.83
CA THR A 53 7.95 6.91 3.41
C THR A 53 8.30 5.48 2.97
N LEU A 54 9.56 5.27 2.60
CA LEU A 54 10.04 3.96 2.16
C LEU A 54 10.72 3.23 3.31
N ASN A 55 10.37 1.96 3.49
CA ASN A 55 11.14 1.05 4.33
C ASN A 55 12.40 0.51 3.60
N ASN A 56 13.16 -0.38 4.24
CA ASN A 56 14.40 -0.93 3.67
C ASN A 56 14.18 -1.76 2.39
N ALA A 57 12.96 -2.26 2.15
CA ALA A 57 12.58 -2.96 0.92
C ALA A 57 12.04 -2.02 -0.17
N ARG A 58 12.18 -0.70 0.03
CA ARG A 58 11.60 0.38 -0.80
C ARG A 58 10.07 0.30 -0.89
N GLN A 59 9.42 -0.22 0.13
CA GLN A 59 7.96 -0.31 0.18
C GLN A 59 7.41 0.91 0.90
N THR A 60 6.34 1.50 0.37
CA THR A 60 5.49 2.46 1.10
C THR A 60 4.53 1.73 2.05
N PRO A 61 3.87 2.41 2.99
CA PRO A 61 2.77 1.82 3.75
C PRO A 61 1.66 1.19 2.90
N LEU A 62 1.43 1.72 1.68
CA LEU A 62 0.44 1.14 0.78
C LEU A 62 0.92 -0.21 0.21
N HIS A 63 2.21 -0.36 -0.09
CA HIS A 63 2.78 -1.66 -0.48
C HIS A 63 2.59 -2.72 0.62
N THR A 64 2.84 -2.35 1.88
CA THR A 64 2.71 -3.30 3.00
C THR A 64 1.24 -3.64 3.26
N ALA A 65 0.31 -2.68 3.16
CA ALA A 65 -1.12 -2.93 3.28
C ALA A 65 -1.62 -3.92 2.20
N LEU A 66 -1.24 -3.73 0.93
CA LEU A 66 -1.61 -4.63 -0.16
C LEU A 66 -0.99 -6.03 0.01
N SER A 67 0.28 -6.11 0.39
CA SER A 67 0.98 -7.38 0.63
C SER A 67 0.35 -8.18 1.77
N ARG A 68 -0.23 -7.48 2.76
CA ARG A 68 -0.96 -8.07 3.89
C ARG A 68 -2.45 -8.26 3.62
N LYS A 69 -2.93 -7.96 2.41
CA LYS A 69 -4.35 -7.98 2.02
C LYS A 69 -5.25 -7.12 2.92
N ASN A 70 -4.69 -6.07 3.52
CA ASN A 70 -5.44 -5.14 4.37
C ASN A 70 -6.12 -4.07 3.52
N THR A 71 -7.25 -4.43 2.92
CA THR A 71 -8.00 -3.53 2.02
C THR A 71 -8.52 -2.29 2.71
N ALA A 72 -8.83 -2.35 4.02
CA ALA A 72 -9.29 -1.19 4.78
C ALA A 72 -8.21 -0.11 4.87
N VAL A 73 -6.98 -0.48 5.25
CA VAL A 73 -5.85 0.47 5.28
C VAL A 73 -5.44 0.87 3.86
N ALA A 74 -5.45 -0.05 2.89
CA ALA A 74 -5.10 0.26 1.51
C ALA A 74 -6.04 1.31 0.90
N ASN A 75 -7.36 1.12 1.04
CA ASN A 75 -8.35 2.08 0.53
C ASN A 75 -8.22 3.43 1.24
N LEU A 76 -8.01 3.45 2.55
CA LEU A 76 -7.77 4.69 3.29
C LEU A 76 -6.54 5.45 2.78
N LEU A 77 -5.43 4.76 2.49
CA LEU A 77 -4.22 5.38 1.95
C LEU A 77 -4.43 5.90 0.52
N ILE A 78 -5.18 5.16 -0.32
CA ILE A 78 -5.51 5.52 -1.71
C ILE A 78 -6.46 6.73 -1.79
N GLU A 79 -7.42 6.82 -0.87
CA GLU A 79 -8.48 7.84 -0.90
C GLU A 79 -8.09 9.11 -0.14
N ARG A 80 -7.51 8.94 1.05
CA ARG A 80 -7.27 10.04 2.00
C ARG A 80 -5.79 10.39 2.14
N GLY A 81 -4.90 9.43 1.93
CA GLY A 81 -3.50 9.56 2.32
C GLY A 81 -2.66 10.45 1.41
N GLY A 82 -3.07 10.73 0.17
CA GLY A 82 -2.16 11.32 -0.81
C GLY A 82 -0.95 10.41 -1.10
N ALA A 83 -1.12 9.09 -0.91
CA ALA A 83 -0.06 8.12 -1.13
C ALA A 83 0.40 8.17 -2.59
N ASP A 84 1.71 8.09 -2.79
CA ASP A 84 2.28 7.98 -4.14
C ASP A 84 1.95 6.61 -4.74
N ILE A 85 0.98 6.61 -5.66
CA ILE A 85 0.52 5.40 -6.35
C ILE A 85 1.41 4.97 -7.52
N SER A 86 2.44 5.76 -7.85
CA SER A 86 3.42 5.45 -8.92
C SER A 86 4.66 4.71 -8.41
N SER A 87 4.79 4.56 -7.10
CA SER A 87 5.96 3.97 -6.45
C SER A 87 6.18 2.50 -6.81
N GLN A 88 7.45 2.10 -6.89
CA GLN A 88 7.92 0.73 -7.09
C GLN A 88 8.77 0.27 -5.90
N ASP A 89 8.59 -0.97 -5.48
CA ASP A 89 9.43 -1.59 -4.46
C ASP A 89 10.80 -2.03 -4.98
N SER A 90 11.61 -2.66 -4.11
CA SER A 90 12.95 -3.13 -4.46
C SER A 90 12.97 -4.19 -5.57
N MET A 91 11.86 -4.88 -5.84
CA MET A 91 11.70 -5.85 -6.92
C MET A 91 11.05 -5.21 -8.16
N GLY A 92 10.98 -3.88 -8.23
CA GLY A 92 10.35 -3.14 -9.31
C GLY A 92 8.83 -3.31 -9.36
N GLN A 93 8.21 -3.88 -8.32
CA GLN A 93 6.76 -4.10 -8.34
C GLN A 93 6.05 -2.78 -8.04
N THR A 94 5.17 -2.36 -8.96
CA THR A 94 4.21 -1.29 -8.66
C THR A 94 3.12 -1.79 -7.71
N LEU A 95 2.35 -0.86 -7.13
CA LEU A 95 1.17 -1.21 -6.34
C LEU A 95 0.18 -2.10 -7.09
N LEU A 96 0.04 -1.91 -8.40
CA LEU A 96 -0.85 -2.73 -9.23
C LEU A 96 -0.35 -4.18 -9.34
N HIS A 97 0.96 -4.41 -9.46
CA HIS A 97 1.52 -5.77 -9.43
C HIS A 97 1.18 -6.47 -8.10
N ILE A 98 1.31 -5.75 -6.98
CA ILE A 98 1.05 -6.31 -5.66
C ILE A 98 -0.44 -6.56 -5.47
N ALA A 99 -1.32 -5.63 -5.86
CA ALA A 99 -2.77 -5.83 -5.77
C ALA A 99 -3.22 -7.07 -6.56
N VAL A 100 -2.66 -7.30 -7.76
CA VAL A 100 -2.93 -8.49 -8.57
C VAL A 100 -2.40 -9.76 -7.92
N LYS A 101 -1.14 -9.78 -7.46
CA LYS A 101 -0.54 -10.95 -6.77
C LYS A 101 -1.27 -11.28 -5.47
N SER A 102 -1.80 -10.27 -4.80
CA SER A 102 -2.56 -10.40 -3.55
C SER A 102 -4.03 -10.79 -3.77
N ASP A 103 -4.47 -10.93 -5.02
CA ASP A 103 -5.87 -11.23 -5.38
C ASP A 103 -6.86 -10.18 -4.84
N LEU A 104 -6.57 -8.91 -5.14
CA LEU A 104 -7.37 -7.75 -4.73
C LEU A 104 -7.95 -7.02 -5.97
N PRO A 105 -8.89 -7.64 -6.72
CA PRO A 105 -9.39 -7.09 -7.98
C PRO A 105 -10.01 -5.69 -7.83
N GLU A 106 -10.75 -5.46 -6.74
CA GLU A 106 -11.36 -4.17 -6.44
C GLU A 106 -10.33 -3.05 -6.27
N VAL A 107 -9.24 -3.33 -5.53
CA VAL A 107 -8.17 -2.35 -5.32
C VAL A 107 -7.38 -2.14 -6.61
N ALA A 108 -7.12 -3.20 -7.37
CA ALA A 108 -6.49 -3.10 -8.69
C ALA A 108 -7.32 -2.22 -9.64
N ARG A 109 -8.64 -2.39 -9.66
CA ARG A 109 -9.55 -1.55 -10.46
C ARG A 109 -9.48 -0.09 -10.03
N THR A 110 -9.49 0.19 -8.72
CA THR A 110 -9.33 1.56 -8.21
C THR A 110 -8.01 2.19 -8.61
N LEU A 111 -6.90 1.43 -8.56
CA LEU A 111 -5.58 1.92 -9.00
C LEU A 111 -5.59 2.23 -10.51
N ILE A 112 -6.14 1.36 -11.34
CA ILE A 112 -6.27 1.58 -12.79
C ILE A 112 -7.11 2.83 -13.09
N GLN A 113 -8.25 3.00 -12.40
CA GLN A 113 -9.10 4.18 -12.54
C GLN A 113 -8.42 5.48 -12.12
N LYS A 114 -7.44 5.41 -11.21
CA LYS A 114 -6.60 6.55 -10.82
C LYS A 114 -5.44 6.82 -11.78
N GLY A 115 -5.31 6.05 -12.86
CA GLY A 115 -4.35 6.31 -13.93
C GLY A 115 -2.92 5.88 -13.61
N VAL A 116 -2.72 4.83 -12.82
CA VAL A 116 -1.38 4.23 -12.67
C VAL A 116 -0.89 3.70 -14.02
N ASP A 117 0.43 3.75 -14.25
CA ASP A 117 1.03 3.15 -15.43
C ASP A 117 0.95 1.61 -15.35
N THR A 118 0.13 1.01 -16.23
CA THR A 118 -0.11 -0.43 -16.28
C THR A 118 0.96 -1.18 -17.07
N THR A 119 1.86 -0.47 -17.75
CA THR A 119 2.88 -1.01 -18.68
C THR A 119 4.24 -1.24 -18.02
N LEU A 120 4.45 -0.68 -16.81
CA LEU A 120 5.72 -0.83 -16.10
C LEU A 120 6.03 -2.31 -15.81
N PRO A 121 7.24 -2.80 -16.15
CA PRO A 121 7.67 -4.14 -15.79
C PRO A 121 8.29 -4.18 -14.39
N ASP A 122 8.13 -5.32 -13.71
CA ASP A 122 8.94 -5.69 -12.55
C ASP A 122 10.37 -6.12 -12.95
N THR A 123 11.23 -6.47 -11.98
CA THR A 123 12.62 -6.89 -12.27
C THR A 123 12.74 -8.19 -13.08
N GLU A 124 11.66 -8.97 -13.21
CA GLU A 124 11.60 -10.15 -14.08
C GLU A 124 11.01 -9.84 -15.46
N GLY A 125 10.75 -8.56 -15.77
CA GLY A 125 10.15 -8.13 -17.04
C GLY A 125 8.64 -8.36 -17.11
N ARG A 126 7.97 -8.68 -15.99
CA ARG A 126 6.53 -8.96 -15.97
C ARG A 126 5.78 -7.68 -15.68
N THR A 127 4.76 -7.38 -16.49
CA THR A 127 3.78 -6.32 -16.21
C THR A 127 2.63 -6.86 -15.36
N ALA A 128 1.75 -5.97 -14.88
CA ALA A 128 0.53 -6.35 -14.17
C ALA A 128 -0.36 -7.30 -14.98
N LEU A 129 -0.41 -7.14 -16.32
CA LEU A 129 -1.17 -8.01 -17.20
C LEU A 129 -0.62 -9.45 -17.23
N HIS A 130 0.71 -9.63 -17.27
CA HIS A 130 1.33 -10.95 -17.19
C HIS A 130 0.91 -11.68 -15.91
N LEU A 131 0.91 -10.96 -14.78
CA LEU A 131 0.51 -11.52 -13.49
C LEU A 131 -0.99 -11.83 -13.42
N ALA A 132 -1.84 -10.96 -13.97
CA ALA A 132 -3.29 -11.15 -13.97
C ALA A 132 -3.71 -12.37 -14.80
N VAL A 133 -3.08 -12.59 -15.96
CA VAL A 133 -3.29 -13.78 -16.79
C VAL A 133 -2.84 -15.05 -16.05
N LYS A 134 -1.65 -15.02 -15.43
CA LYS A 134 -1.14 -16.16 -14.65
C LYS A 134 -2.04 -16.52 -13.46
N ALA A 135 -2.67 -15.51 -12.85
CA ALA A 135 -3.59 -15.69 -11.73
C ALA A 135 -5.03 -16.03 -12.17
N GLU A 136 -5.30 -16.12 -13.48
CA GLU A 136 -6.64 -16.35 -14.04
C GLU A 136 -7.68 -15.29 -13.60
N ASN A 137 -7.23 -14.08 -13.25
CA ASN A 137 -8.10 -13.00 -12.80
C ASN A 137 -8.72 -12.25 -13.99
N VAL A 138 -9.79 -12.85 -14.54
CA VAL A 138 -10.50 -12.36 -15.73
C VAL A 138 -10.99 -10.92 -15.58
N GLU A 139 -11.41 -10.51 -14.39
CA GLU A 139 -11.91 -9.15 -14.15
C GLU A 139 -10.80 -8.11 -14.34
N VAL A 140 -9.64 -8.33 -13.70
CA VAL A 140 -8.50 -7.40 -13.83
C VAL A 140 -7.96 -7.42 -15.27
N VAL A 141 -7.89 -8.59 -15.91
CA VAL A 141 -7.48 -8.70 -17.32
C VAL A 141 -8.37 -7.85 -18.23
N ARG A 142 -9.70 -7.94 -18.09
CA ARG A 142 -10.63 -7.10 -18.88
C ARG A 142 -10.44 -5.62 -18.59
N THR A 143 -10.23 -5.26 -17.33
CA THR A 143 -10.06 -3.87 -16.91
C THR A 143 -8.78 -3.26 -17.50
N LEU A 144 -7.68 -4.01 -17.52
CA LEU A 144 -6.40 -3.61 -18.10
C LEU A 144 -6.52 -3.40 -19.61
N ILE A 145 -7.08 -4.38 -20.33
CA ILE A 145 -7.28 -4.29 -21.79
C ILE A 145 -8.17 -3.09 -22.16
N SER A 146 -9.23 -2.84 -21.39
CA SER A 146 -10.16 -1.75 -21.66
C SER A 146 -9.56 -0.36 -21.42
N ASN A 147 -8.52 -0.25 -20.60
CA ASN A 147 -7.83 1.01 -20.31
C ASN A 147 -6.50 1.17 -21.07
N GLY A 148 -6.27 0.36 -22.12
CA GLY A 148 -5.15 0.55 -23.05
C GLY A 148 -3.78 0.12 -22.52
N SER A 149 -3.71 -1.01 -21.80
CA SER A 149 -2.43 -1.66 -21.44
C SER A 149 -1.55 -2.00 -22.64
#